data_AF-F6QUX8-F1
#
_entry.id   AF-F6QUX8-F1
#
_cell.length_a   1.000
_cell.length_b   1.000
_cell.length_c   1.000
_cell.angle_alpha   90.00
_cell.angle_beta   90.00
_cell.angle_gamma   90.00
#
_symmetry.space_group_name_H-M   'P 1'
#
loop_
_entity.id
_entity.type
_entity.pdbx_description
1 polymer ?
#
loop_
_entity_poly.entity_id
_entity_poly.type
_entity_poly.pdbx_seq_one_letter_code
_entity_poly.pdbx_strand_id
1 'polypeptide(L)'
;MKGIRSLPPFSRHSLCFNSFWIQLSQSLCIDIYFGLCPISTRPERRVQHFKMRKVDLCLSSEGAEVILATSSDEKHPPENMIDGNPETFWTTTGMFPQEFIICFHKHVRIERLVIQSYFVQTLRIEKSTSKEPVDFEQWIERDLVHTEGQLQNEEIMARDGHATYLRFIIMSAFDHFASVHSISAEGTALSNLS
;
A
#
# COMPACT_ATOMS: atom_id res chain seq x y z
N MET A 1 34.90 -6.53 -56.55
CA MET A 1 34.16 -5.45 -57.24
C MET A 1 32.66 -5.78 -57.27
N LYS A 2 31.83 -4.84 -57.75
CA LYS A 2 30.35 -4.83 -57.80
C LYS A 2 29.64 -6.13 -58.23
N GLY A 3 28.44 -6.36 -57.68
CA GLY A 3 27.38 -7.27 -58.16
C GLY A 3 26.06 -6.97 -57.42
N ILE A 4 25.18 -6.08 -57.91
CA ILE A 4 23.99 -6.39 -58.73
C ILE A 4 22.93 -7.16 -57.90
N ARG A 5 21.93 -6.52 -57.26
CA ARG A 5 20.69 -5.88 -57.79
C ARG A 5 19.74 -6.82 -58.56
N SER A 6 18.51 -6.95 -58.05
CA SER A 6 17.30 -7.44 -58.75
C SER A 6 16.13 -6.45 -58.54
N LEU A 7 15.04 -6.59 -59.32
CA LEU A 7 13.97 -5.58 -59.48
C LEU A 7 12.53 -6.19 -59.41
N PRO A 8 11.46 -5.36 -59.25
CA PRO A 8 10.04 -5.76 -59.05
C PRO A 8 9.26 -5.77 -60.41
N PRO A 9 7.93 -5.47 -60.60
CA PRO A 9 6.76 -5.20 -59.69
C PRO A 9 5.33 -5.70 -60.15
N PHE A 10 4.26 -5.34 -59.37
CA PHE A 10 2.80 -5.23 -59.73
C PHE A 10 2.07 -6.55 -60.18
N SER A 11 0.73 -6.71 -60.32
CA SER A 11 -0.56 -5.92 -60.29
C SER A 11 -1.76 -6.89 -59.98
N ARG A 12 -3.09 -6.62 -59.87
CA ARG A 12 -4.03 -5.47 -59.64
C ARG A 12 -5.49 -6.01 -59.48
N HIS A 13 -6.34 -5.42 -58.60
CA HIS A 13 -7.84 -5.49 -58.54
C HIS A 13 -8.52 -6.88 -58.28
N SER A 14 -9.75 -7.09 -57.77
CA SER A 14 -10.94 -6.30 -57.30
C SER A 14 -12.23 -6.44 -58.15
N LEU A 15 -13.42 -6.44 -57.48
CA LEU A 15 -14.83 -6.48 -58.00
C LEU A 15 -15.35 -7.85 -58.53
N CYS A 16 -16.65 -8.22 -58.50
CA CYS A 16 -17.81 -7.93 -57.61
C CYS A 16 -19.02 -8.85 -57.96
N PHE A 17 -20.17 -8.64 -57.29
CA PHE A 17 -21.53 -9.18 -57.54
C PHE A 17 -21.83 -10.67 -57.23
N ASN A 18 -23.09 -11.12 -57.20
CA ASN A 18 -24.26 -10.74 -56.34
C ASN A 18 -25.46 -11.66 -56.67
N SER A 19 -26.38 -11.81 -55.71
CA SER A 19 -27.83 -12.05 -55.91
C SER A 19 -28.41 -13.36 -56.50
N PHE A 20 -29.33 -13.92 -55.69
CA PHE A 20 -30.69 -14.38 -56.03
C PHE A 20 -31.01 -15.85 -56.42
N TRP A 21 -31.68 -16.51 -55.47
CA TRP A 21 -32.81 -17.47 -55.53
C TRP A 21 -32.95 -18.46 -56.70
N ILE A 22 -33.17 -19.73 -56.33
CA ILE A 22 -34.19 -20.63 -56.91
C ILE A 22 -34.77 -21.52 -55.78
N GLN A 23 -35.94 -22.09 -56.02
CA GLN A 23 -36.90 -22.60 -55.03
C GLN A 23 -37.45 -23.96 -55.49
N LEU A 24 -37.59 -24.97 -54.61
CA LEU A 24 -38.74 -25.92 -54.58
C LEU A 24 -38.67 -27.04 -53.50
N SER A 25 -39.86 -27.59 -53.19
CA SER A 25 -40.16 -29.02 -52.91
C SER A 25 -39.83 -29.72 -51.58
N GLN A 26 -40.82 -29.67 -50.67
CA GLN A 26 -41.54 -30.80 -50.04
C GLN A 26 -40.86 -31.91 -49.19
N SER A 27 -41.65 -32.34 -48.18
CA SER A 27 -41.77 -33.69 -47.58
C SER A 27 -40.88 -34.10 -46.40
N LEU A 28 -41.57 -34.26 -45.25
CA LEU A 28 -41.37 -35.19 -44.12
C LEU A 28 -39.93 -35.58 -43.70
N CYS A 29 -39.61 -35.24 -42.44
CA CYS A 29 -39.26 -36.28 -41.46
C CYS A 29 -39.44 -35.82 -40.00
N ILE A 30 -40.28 -36.59 -39.28
CA ILE A 30 -40.09 -37.10 -37.91
C ILE A 30 -39.75 -36.09 -36.80
N ASP A 31 -40.67 -35.94 -35.85
CA ASP A 31 -40.41 -35.38 -34.52
C ASP A 31 -39.36 -36.19 -33.75
N ILE A 32 -38.23 -35.55 -33.41
CA ILE A 32 -37.30 -36.08 -32.40
C ILE A 32 -37.13 -35.02 -31.31
N TYR A 33 -37.58 -35.36 -30.10
CA TYR A 33 -37.36 -34.56 -28.90
C TYR A 33 -35.85 -34.49 -28.58
N PHE A 34 -35.21 -33.39 -28.97
CA PHE A 34 -33.96 -32.94 -28.35
C PHE A 34 -34.22 -31.68 -27.53
N GLY A 35 -34.26 -31.85 -26.21
CA GLY A 35 -34.45 -30.74 -25.28
C GLY A 35 -33.30 -29.75 -25.38
N LEU A 36 -33.62 -28.47 -25.59
CA LEU A 36 -32.67 -27.38 -25.55
C LEU A 36 -32.19 -27.14 -24.11
N CYS A 37 -31.23 -27.94 -23.66
CA CYS A 37 -30.38 -27.55 -22.53
C CYS A 37 -29.55 -26.33 -22.98
N PRO A 38 -29.79 -25.11 -22.46
CA PRO A 38 -28.93 -23.98 -22.80
C PRO A 38 -27.52 -24.28 -22.30
N ILE A 39 -26.54 -24.16 -23.19
CA ILE A 39 -25.13 -24.29 -22.81
C ILE A 39 -24.83 -23.19 -21.80
N SER A 40 -24.68 -23.58 -20.53
CA SER A 40 -24.29 -22.66 -19.46
C SER A 40 -22.86 -22.20 -19.73
N THR A 41 -22.75 -21.04 -20.38
CA THR A 41 -21.50 -20.31 -20.52
C THR A 41 -21.03 -19.95 -19.12
N ARG A 42 -20.10 -20.75 -18.59
CA ARG A 42 -19.44 -20.47 -17.30
C ARG A 42 -18.97 -19.02 -17.34
N PRO A 43 -19.43 -18.14 -16.43
CA PRO A 43 -18.94 -16.77 -16.41
C PRO A 43 -17.45 -16.83 -16.12
N GLU A 44 -16.65 -16.47 -17.12
CA GLU A 44 -15.21 -16.36 -17.00
C GLU A 44 -14.94 -15.39 -15.84
N ARG A 45 -14.31 -15.89 -14.77
CA ARG A 45 -14.04 -15.09 -13.58
C ARG A 45 -12.98 -14.06 -13.93
N ARG A 46 -13.43 -12.93 -14.48
CA ARG A 46 -12.64 -11.71 -14.61
C ARG A 46 -12.21 -11.33 -13.20
N VAL A 47 -10.99 -11.72 -12.84
CA VAL A 47 -10.34 -11.30 -11.59
C VAL A 47 -10.23 -9.79 -11.68
N GLN A 48 -11.19 -9.10 -11.06
CA GLN A 48 -11.09 -7.67 -10.88
C GLN A 48 -9.85 -7.46 -10.01
N HIS A 49 -8.82 -6.87 -10.61
CA HIS A 49 -7.69 -6.35 -9.84
C HIS A 49 -8.26 -5.24 -8.96
N PHE A 50 -8.66 -5.60 -7.75
CA PHE A 50 -9.19 -4.69 -6.76
C PHE A 50 -7.99 -3.83 -6.35
N LYS A 51 -7.86 -2.67 -7.00
CA LYS A 51 -6.77 -1.72 -6.76
C LYS A 51 -7.01 -1.11 -5.39
N MET A 52 -6.57 -1.85 -4.37
CA MET A 52 -6.65 -1.43 -2.98
C MET A 52 -6.06 -0.03 -2.89
N ARG A 53 -6.81 0.89 -2.28
CA ARG A 53 -6.28 2.22 -2.03
C ARG A 53 -5.06 2.07 -1.13
N LYS A 54 -4.01 2.85 -1.40
CA LYS A 54 -3.08 3.16 -0.33
C LYS A 54 -3.86 3.93 0.71
N VAL A 55 -3.81 3.44 1.94
CA VAL A 55 -4.39 4.05 3.12
C VAL A 55 -3.24 4.29 4.09
N ASP A 56 -3.36 5.33 4.91
CA ASP A 56 -2.46 5.49 6.04
C ASP A 56 -2.83 4.48 7.12
N LEU A 57 -1.99 3.47 7.28
CA LEU A 57 -2.20 2.37 8.20
C LEU A 57 -2.00 2.78 9.67
N CYS A 58 -1.35 3.91 9.94
CA CYS A 58 -1.08 4.40 11.29
C CYS A 58 -2.22 5.23 11.88
N LEU A 59 -3.23 5.64 11.11
CA LEU A 59 -4.33 6.44 11.66
C LEU A 59 -5.16 5.65 12.68
N SER A 60 -5.49 6.30 13.80
CA SER A 60 -6.43 5.80 14.81
C SER A 60 -7.80 5.46 14.23
N SER A 61 -8.26 6.23 13.25
CA SER A 61 -9.51 5.99 12.50
C SER A 61 -9.48 4.72 11.63
N GLU A 62 -8.30 4.19 11.34
CA GLU A 62 -8.08 2.90 10.67
C GLU A 62 -7.81 1.75 11.67
N GLY A 63 -7.92 2.00 12.98
CA GLY A 63 -7.78 1.00 14.05
C GLY A 63 -6.35 0.79 14.56
N ALA A 64 -5.43 1.72 14.27
CA ALA A 64 -4.13 1.75 14.92
C ALA A 64 -4.21 2.35 16.34
N GLU A 65 -3.28 1.96 17.22
CA GLU A 65 -3.25 2.40 18.62
C GLU A 65 -1.81 2.58 19.10
N VAL A 66 -1.52 3.60 19.91
CA VAL A 66 -0.23 3.72 20.60
C VAL A 66 -0.31 2.97 21.93
N ILE A 67 0.25 1.76 21.98
CA ILE A 67 0.10 0.85 23.13
C ILE A 67 1.21 1.02 24.19
N LEU A 68 2.25 1.81 23.88
CA LEU A 68 3.34 2.16 24.78
C LEU A 68 3.94 3.50 24.35
N ALA A 69 4.29 4.34 25.32
CA ALA A 69 5.23 5.46 25.15
C ALA A 69 6.03 5.64 26.46
N THR A 70 7.33 5.97 26.38
CA THR A 70 8.16 6.21 27.57
C THR A 70 7.91 7.55 28.24
N SER A 71 7.28 8.50 27.53
CA SER A 71 6.82 9.77 28.05
C SER A 71 5.37 10.03 27.68
N SER A 72 4.65 10.68 28.58
CA SER A 72 3.29 11.18 28.35
C SER A 72 3.12 12.51 29.08
N ASP A 73 2.48 13.47 28.40
CA ASP A 73 2.09 14.78 28.92
C ASP A 73 0.58 14.94 28.69
N GLU A 74 -0.15 15.48 29.66
CA GLU A 74 -1.62 15.57 29.63
C GLU A 74 -2.17 16.42 28.47
N LYS A 75 -1.34 17.28 27.85
CA LYS A 75 -1.69 18.14 26.71
C LYS A 75 -1.11 17.62 25.39
N HIS A 76 -0.02 16.87 25.48
CA HIS A 76 0.71 16.30 24.35
C HIS A 76 0.83 14.77 24.45
N PRO A 77 -0.30 14.04 24.61
CA PRO A 77 -0.28 12.59 24.82
C PRO A 77 0.07 11.84 23.51
N PRO A 78 0.50 10.56 23.60
CA PRO A 78 1.07 9.83 22.47
C PRO A 78 0.13 9.64 21.27
N GLU A 79 -1.18 9.57 21.51
CA GLU A 79 -2.22 9.33 20.50
C GLU A 79 -2.30 10.47 19.47
N ASN A 80 -1.82 11.67 19.84
CA ASN A 80 -1.69 12.82 18.95
C ASN A 80 -0.83 12.52 17.69
N MET A 81 0.07 11.53 17.74
CA MET A 81 0.87 11.14 16.56
C MET A 81 0.04 10.47 15.45
N ILE A 82 -1.19 10.03 15.77
CA ILE A 82 -2.04 9.18 14.94
C ILE A 82 -3.51 9.64 14.86
N ASP A 83 -3.83 10.84 15.36
CA ASP A 83 -5.18 11.42 15.28
C ASP A 83 -5.52 12.03 13.89
N GLY A 84 -4.49 12.38 13.12
CA GLY A 84 -4.60 13.02 11.80
C GLY A 84 -4.78 14.54 11.84
N ASN A 85 -4.56 15.20 12.99
CA ASN A 85 -4.70 16.64 13.18
C ASN A 85 -3.31 17.32 13.25
N PRO A 86 -2.98 18.26 12.34
CA PRO A 86 -1.64 18.87 12.30
C PRO A 86 -1.34 19.83 13.47
N GLU A 87 -2.38 20.25 14.22
CA GLU A 87 -2.24 21.16 15.37
C GLU A 87 -1.87 20.43 16.67
N THR A 88 -1.97 19.09 16.71
CA THR A 88 -1.59 18.23 17.83
C THR A 88 -0.22 17.58 17.61
N PHE A 89 0.40 17.14 18.70
CA PHE A 89 1.67 16.41 18.70
C PHE A 89 1.92 15.70 20.03
N TRP A 90 2.75 14.67 20.01
CA TRP A 90 3.39 14.10 21.20
C TRP A 90 4.74 14.77 21.46
N THR A 91 5.15 14.89 22.72
CA THR A 91 6.49 15.37 23.10
C THR A 91 7.20 14.40 24.02
N THR A 92 8.52 14.32 23.87
CA THR A 92 9.37 13.67 24.87
C THR A 92 9.46 14.53 26.13
N THR A 93 9.68 13.90 27.28
CA THR A 93 10.03 14.58 28.55
C THR A 93 11.55 14.64 28.76
N GLY A 94 12.33 14.56 27.67
CA GLY A 94 13.79 14.47 27.67
C GLY A 94 14.32 13.08 28.03
N MET A 95 15.58 13.01 28.46
CA MET A 95 16.28 11.77 28.86
C MET A 95 16.19 10.64 27.82
N PHE A 96 16.91 10.81 26.71
CA PHE A 96 16.98 9.81 25.62
C PHE A 96 17.77 8.55 26.03
N PRO A 97 17.46 7.35 25.48
CA PRO A 97 16.46 7.11 24.43
C PRO A 97 15.01 7.22 24.93
N GLN A 98 14.12 7.60 24.02
CA GLN A 98 12.68 7.67 24.24
C GLN A 98 11.98 6.89 23.13
N GLU A 99 10.93 6.13 23.45
CA GLU A 99 10.29 5.23 22.49
C GLU A 99 8.77 5.13 22.62
N PHE A 100 8.14 4.72 21.53
CA PHE A 100 6.71 4.42 21.47
C PHE A 100 6.41 3.24 20.52
N ILE A 101 5.30 2.54 20.76
CA ILE A 101 4.88 1.38 19.98
C ILE A 101 3.49 1.61 19.38
N ILE A 102 3.39 1.53 18.05
CA ILE A 102 2.12 1.53 17.31
C ILE A 102 1.71 0.07 17.05
N CYS A 103 0.51 -0.30 17.49
CA CYS A 103 -0.18 -1.55 17.13
C CYS A 103 -1.12 -1.30 15.94
N PHE A 104 -1.14 -2.19 14.96
CA PHE A 104 -2.07 -2.11 13.81
C PHE A 104 -3.33 -2.97 13.95
N HIS A 105 -3.38 -3.88 14.93
CA HIS A 105 -4.44 -4.92 15.10
C HIS A 105 -4.71 -5.83 13.88
N LYS A 106 -3.85 -5.75 12.86
CA LYS A 106 -3.92 -6.47 11.58
C LYS A 106 -2.52 -6.65 11.03
N HIS A 107 -2.28 -7.70 10.25
CA HIS A 107 -1.03 -7.79 9.48
C HIS A 107 -1.09 -6.76 8.35
N VAL A 108 -0.11 -5.87 8.30
CA VAL A 108 0.03 -4.87 7.24
C VAL A 108 1.28 -5.11 6.40
N ARG A 109 1.28 -4.54 5.20
CA ARG A 109 2.46 -4.34 4.35
C ARG A 109 2.60 -2.86 4.06
N ILE A 110 3.62 -2.24 4.66
CA ILE A 110 4.02 -0.85 4.50
C ILE A 110 4.94 -0.74 3.28
N GLU A 111 4.70 0.27 2.45
CA GLU A 111 5.54 0.60 1.28
C GLU A 111 6.25 1.95 1.41
N ARG A 112 5.72 2.85 2.24
CA ARG A 112 6.31 4.15 2.57
C ARG A 112 5.94 4.55 3.99
N LEU A 113 6.92 4.99 4.77
CA LEU A 113 6.71 5.74 6.01
C LEU A 113 6.92 7.24 5.73
N VAL A 114 6.09 8.09 6.34
CA VAL A 114 6.34 9.54 6.43
C VAL A 114 6.29 9.92 7.91
N ILE A 115 7.32 10.64 8.38
CA ILE A 115 7.55 10.93 9.79
C ILE A 115 7.72 12.45 9.92
N GLN A 116 6.88 13.07 10.75
CA GLN A 116 6.82 14.51 10.94
C GLN A 116 7.17 14.87 12.39
N SER A 117 8.25 15.63 12.59
CA SER A 117 8.86 15.82 13.92
C SER A 117 9.65 17.13 14.06
N TYR A 118 10.04 17.46 15.30
CA TYR A 118 11.04 18.49 15.59
C TYR A 118 12.13 17.94 16.53
N PHE A 119 13.35 18.42 16.31
CA PHE A 119 14.57 18.13 17.06
C PHE A 119 14.97 16.64 17.18
N VAL A 120 14.31 15.71 16.50
CA VAL A 120 14.76 14.31 16.44
C VAL A 120 16.11 14.27 15.70
N GLN A 121 17.12 13.64 16.29
CA GLN A 121 18.45 13.49 15.68
C GLN A 121 18.63 12.09 15.12
N THR A 122 18.66 11.06 15.96
CA THR A 122 18.84 9.68 15.52
C THR A 122 17.60 8.87 15.88
N LEU A 123 16.93 8.32 14.85
CA LEU A 123 15.71 7.52 14.96
C LEU A 123 15.97 6.09 14.48
N ARG A 124 15.72 5.13 15.36
CA ARG A 124 15.60 3.70 15.02
C ARG A 124 14.13 3.33 14.91
N ILE A 125 13.80 2.46 13.96
CA ILE A 125 12.48 1.85 13.81
C ILE A 125 12.68 0.34 13.81
N GLU A 126 12.10 -0.31 14.79
CA GLU A 126 11.99 -1.76 14.89
C GLU A 126 10.57 -2.18 14.50
N LYS A 127 10.39 -3.41 14.02
CA LYS A 127 9.06 -3.96 13.68
C LYS A 127 8.92 -5.36 14.25
N SER A 128 7.67 -5.78 14.48
CA SER A 128 7.34 -7.17 14.78
C SER A 128 6.19 -7.64 13.90
N THR A 129 6.11 -8.95 13.67
CA THR A 129 4.96 -9.63 13.06
C THR A 129 4.29 -10.63 14.02
N SER A 130 4.71 -10.66 15.29
CA SER A 130 4.10 -11.49 16.35
C SER A 130 2.70 -11.00 16.73
N LYS A 131 1.95 -11.83 17.48
CA LYS A 131 0.61 -11.50 18.00
C LYS A 131 0.62 -10.62 19.25
N GLU A 132 1.78 -10.47 19.86
CA GLU A 132 2.06 -9.71 21.08
C GLU A 132 3.22 -8.75 20.76
N PRO A 133 3.42 -7.64 21.51
CA PRO A 133 4.51 -6.68 21.29
C PRO A 133 5.86 -7.23 21.76
N VAL A 134 6.35 -8.25 21.07
CA VAL A 134 7.60 -8.99 21.31
C VAL A 134 8.30 -9.27 19.97
N ASP A 135 9.49 -9.88 19.99
CA ASP A 135 10.26 -10.29 18.80
C ASP A 135 10.54 -9.15 17.80
N PHE A 136 10.77 -7.94 18.30
CA PHE A 136 11.12 -6.78 17.47
C PHE A 136 12.47 -6.98 16.77
N GLU A 137 12.49 -6.82 15.43
CA GLU A 137 13.71 -6.74 14.63
C GLU A 137 13.99 -5.28 14.21
N GLN A 138 15.25 -4.85 14.31
CA GLN A 138 15.67 -3.55 13.80
C GLN A 138 15.49 -3.51 12.27
N TRP A 139 14.67 -2.58 11.79
CA TRP A 139 14.29 -2.49 10.38
C TRP A 139 14.91 -1.28 9.68
N ILE A 140 14.90 -0.12 10.34
CA ILE A 140 15.40 1.15 9.80
C ILE A 140 16.19 1.88 10.89
N GLU A 141 17.26 2.55 10.52
CA GLU A 141 17.94 3.55 11.35
C GLU A 141 18.27 4.77 10.49
N ARG A 142 18.04 5.97 11.02
CA ARG A 142 18.19 7.25 10.32
C ARG A 142 18.72 8.31 11.26
N ASP A 143 19.73 9.03 10.79
CA ASP A 143 20.06 10.36 11.29
C ASP A 143 19.27 11.39 10.46
N LEU A 144 18.56 12.27 11.15
CA LEU A 144 17.73 13.33 10.59
C LEU A 144 18.51 14.65 10.53
N VAL A 145 18.10 15.55 9.65
CA VAL A 145 18.69 16.90 9.54
C VAL A 145 18.00 17.85 10.52
N HIS A 146 18.78 18.65 11.25
CA HIS A 146 18.24 19.73 12.09
C HIS A 146 17.65 20.84 11.22
N THR A 147 16.40 21.22 11.50
CA THR A 147 15.64 22.23 10.75
C THR A 147 15.20 23.37 11.66
N GLU A 148 15.83 24.53 11.51
CA GLU A 148 15.57 25.71 12.36
C GLU A 148 14.15 26.26 12.14
N GLY A 149 13.27 26.05 13.13
CA GLY A 149 11.90 26.57 13.10
C GLY A 149 11.03 26.01 11.97
N GLN A 150 11.41 24.88 11.37
CA GLN A 150 10.67 24.19 10.32
C GLN A 150 10.58 22.69 10.66
N LEU A 151 9.46 22.06 10.30
CA LEU A 151 9.20 20.67 10.66
C LEU A 151 10.07 19.70 9.84
N GLN A 152 10.68 18.72 10.51
CA GLN A 152 11.42 17.61 9.89
C GLN A 152 10.40 16.67 9.25
N ASN A 153 10.45 16.49 7.92
CA ASN A 153 9.53 15.64 7.16
C ASN A 153 10.33 14.55 6.43
N GLU A 154 10.56 13.42 7.11
CA GLU A 154 11.31 12.29 6.57
C GLU A 154 10.40 11.37 5.77
N GLU A 155 10.79 11.05 4.53
CA GLU A 155 10.11 10.08 3.67
C GLU A 155 10.98 8.85 3.46
N ILE A 156 10.52 7.68 3.94
CA ILE A 156 11.30 6.44 3.94
C ILE A 156 10.57 5.37 3.12
N MET A 157 11.13 5.07 1.95
CA MET A 157 10.64 3.97 1.10
C MET A 157 10.94 2.61 1.75
N ALA A 158 9.88 1.91 2.13
CA ALA A 158 9.93 0.67 2.90
C ALA A 158 10.18 -0.55 1.99
N ARG A 159 11.24 -1.30 2.27
CA ARG A 159 11.42 -2.68 1.78
C ARG A 159 11.06 -3.66 2.89
N ASP A 160 10.34 -4.72 2.53
CA ASP A 160 9.96 -5.81 3.43
C ASP A 160 9.22 -5.35 4.71
N GLY A 161 8.41 -4.30 4.56
CA GLY A 161 7.63 -3.65 5.64
C GLY A 161 6.40 -4.43 6.10
N HIS A 162 6.53 -5.73 6.31
CA HIS A 162 5.49 -6.53 6.94
C HIS A 162 5.53 -6.32 8.46
N ALA A 163 4.39 -5.97 9.06
CA ALA A 163 4.30 -5.65 10.49
C ALA A 163 2.91 -5.98 11.07
N THR A 164 2.87 -6.19 12.38
CA THR A 164 1.71 -6.05 13.29
C THR A 164 1.95 -4.92 14.29
N TYR A 165 3.22 -4.71 14.67
CA TYR A 165 3.69 -3.60 15.50
C TYR A 165 4.87 -2.88 14.86
N LEU A 166 4.95 -1.56 15.08
CA LEU A 166 6.18 -0.77 14.91
C LEU A 166 6.60 -0.19 16.26
N ARG A 167 7.90 -0.18 16.54
CA ARG A 167 8.51 0.47 17.70
C ARG A 167 9.48 1.54 17.21
N PHE A 168 9.19 2.78 17.53
CA PHE A 168 10.02 3.93 17.18
C PHE A 168 10.85 4.30 18.40
N ILE A 169 12.18 4.40 18.22
CA ILE A 169 13.14 4.68 19.30
C ILE A 169 13.96 5.90 18.89
N ILE A 170 13.66 7.04 19.49
CA ILE A 170 14.45 8.26 19.38
C ILE A 170 15.68 8.05 20.27
N MET A 171 16.81 7.71 19.63
CA MET A 171 18.09 7.45 20.29
C MET A 171 18.74 8.74 20.82
N SER A 172 18.54 9.86 20.10
CA SER A 172 19.01 11.19 20.49
C SER A 172 18.23 12.30 19.80
N ALA A 173 18.40 13.53 20.29
CA ALA A 173 17.79 14.75 19.77
C ALA A 173 18.80 15.91 19.70
N PHE A 174 18.47 16.93 18.91
CA PHE A 174 19.22 18.18 18.78
C PHE A 174 19.00 19.15 19.94
N ASP A 175 17.93 18.96 20.72
CA ASP A 175 17.59 19.74 21.92
C ASP A 175 17.21 18.78 23.08
N HIS A 176 16.93 19.30 24.27
CA HIS A 176 16.53 18.54 25.45
C HIS A 176 15.20 17.80 25.28
N PHE A 177 14.35 18.25 24.36
CA PHE A 177 13.06 17.65 24.02
C PHE A 177 12.95 17.47 22.50
N ALA A 178 12.18 16.48 22.06
CA ALA A 178 11.81 16.28 20.67
C ALA A 178 10.30 16.02 20.59
N SER A 179 9.66 16.49 19.52
CA SER A 179 8.22 16.27 19.28
C SER A 179 7.98 15.45 18.01
N VAL A 180 6.87 14.73 17.99
CA VAL A 180 6.37 14.00 16.82
C VAL A 180 4.93 14.46 16.58
N HIS A 181 4.70 15.03 15.40
CA HIS A 181 3.42 15.59 14.96
C HIS A 181 2.59 14.58 14.17
N SER A 182 3.25 13.72 13.37
CA SER A 182 2.54 12.66 12.64
C SER A 182 3.47 11.50 12.31
N ILE A 183 2.94 10.28 12.47
CA ILE A 183 3.52 9.05 11.92
C ILE A 183 2.53 8.48 10.91
N SER A 184 2.91 8.46 9.64
CA SER A 184 2.09 7.96 8.53
C SER A 184 2.72 6.72 7.90
N ALA A 185 1.92 5.69 7.65
CA ALA A 185 2.38 4.43 7.05
C ALA A 185 1.52 4.05 5.84
N GLU A 186 1.92 4.49 4.65
CA GLU A 186 1.25 4.10 3.42
C GLU A 186 1.50 2.62 3.08
N GLY A 187 0.41 1.88 2.95
CA GLY A 187 0.49 0.48 2.57
C GLY A 187 -0.86 -0.18 2.33
N THR A 188 -0.92 -1.47 2.67
CA THR A 188 -2.10 -2.32 2.56
C THR A 188 -2.25 -3.20 3.79
N ALA A 189 -3.47 -3.37 4.29
CA ALA A 189 -3.79 -4.45 5.24
C ALA A 189 -3.89 -5.78 4.48
N LEU A 190 -3.34 -6.85 5.05
CA LEU A 190 -3.30 -8.19 4.46
C LEU A 190 -4.32 -9.14 5.11
N SER A 191 -4.46 -9.06 6.43
CA SER A 191 -5.45 -9.80 7.21
C SER A 191 -5.69 -9.13 8.56
N ASN A 192 -6.96 -9.04 8.97
CA ASN A 192 -7.31 -8.69 10.35
C ASN A 192 -6.86 -9.83 11.28
N LEU A 193 -6.37 -9.50 12.48
CA LEU A 193 -6.18 -10.51 13.51
C LEU A 193 -7.56 -10.92 14.07
N SER A 194 -7.74 -12.23 14.26
CA SER A 194 -8.97 -12.89 14.71
C SER A 194 -8.76 -13.64 16.01
#